data_AF-A0AAW2H449-F1
#
_entry.id   AF-A0AAW2H449-F1
#
_cell.length_a   1.000
_cell.length_b   1.000
_cell.length_c   1.000
_cell.angle_alpha   90.00
_cell.angle_beta   90.00
_cell.angle_gamma   90.00
#
_symmetry.space_group_name_H-M   'P 1'
#
loop_
_entity.id
_entity.type
_entity.pdbx_description
1 polymer ?
#
loop_
_entity_poly.entity_id
_entity_poly.type
_entity_poly.pdbx_seq_one_letter_code
_entity_poly.pdbx_strand_id
1 'polypeptide(L)'
;MFEGHDTVATSICFTLSLLAEHKDIQDCVRKEVNIVMQENEGKLSIKSLQDLQYLERCIKESLRLYPSVWFISRVTSEDMQLSK
;
A
#
# COMPACT_ATOMS: atom_id res chain seq x y z
N MET A 1 4.70 -17.15 11.46
CA MET A 1 4.81 -15.88 10.68
C MET A 1 4.20 -14.79 11.55
N PHE A 2 4.97 -13.81 12.03
CA PHE A 2 4.47 -12.86 13.04
C PHE A 2 4.46 -11.40 12.54
N GLU A 3 5.30 -11.04 11.56
CA GLU A 3 5.45 -9.62 11.17
C GLU A 3 4.94 -9.33 9.76
N GLY A 4 5.33 -10.14 8.75
CA GLY A 4 4.87 -9.94 7.37
C GLY A 4 3.39 -10.28 7.15
N HIS A 5 2.80 -11.15 7.98
CA HIS A 5 1.40 -11.54 7.84
C HIS A 5 0.48 -10.43 8.34
N ASP A 6 0.65 -10.01 9.60
CA ASP A 6 -0.28 -9.09 10.26
C ASP A 6 -0.17 -7.67 9.67
N THR A 7 1.05 -7.22 9.35
CA THR A 7 1.24 -5.90 8.73
C THR A 7 0.66 -5.81 7.33
N VAL A 8 0.80 -6.86 6.51
CA VAL A 8 0.25 -6.91 5.14
C VAL A 8 -1.25 -7.14 5.15
N ALA A 9 -1.77 -8.00 6.03
CA ALA A 9 -3.22 -8.20 6.18
C ALA A 9 -3.93 -6.89 6.55
N THR A 10 -3.34 -6.15 7.50
CA THR A 10 -3.87 -4.84 7.92
C THR A 10 -3.85 -3.81 6.79
N SER A 11 -2.73 -3.70 6.05
CA SER A 11 -2.64 -2.74 4.95
C SER A 11 -3.62 -3.06 3.81
N ILE A 12 -3.79 -4.33 3.47
CA ILE A 12 -4.77 -4.78 2.48
C ILE A 12 -6.19 -4.47 2.96
N CYS A 13 -6.51 -4.74 4.23
CA CYS A 13 -7.83 -4.50 4.80
C CYS A 13 -8.24 -3.02 4.69
N PHE A 14 -7.37 -2.09 5.11
CA PHE A 14 -7.65 -0.66 5.00
C PHE A 14 -7.71 -0.18 3.55
N THR A 15 -6.81 -0.66 2.69
CA THR A 15 -6.83 -0.31 1.26
C THR A 15 -8.16 -0.73 0.61
N LEU A 16 -8.62 -1.96 0.86
CA LEU A 16 -9.89 -2.45 0.33
C LEU A 16 -11.08 -1.71 0.91
N SER A 17 -11.04 -1.36 2.21
CA SER A 17 -12.11 -0.59 2.87
C SER A 17 -12.25 0.80 2.25
N LEU A 18 -11.14 1.50 2.04
CA LEU A 18 -11.12 2.81 1.39
C LEU A 18 -11.61 2.74 -0.06
N LEU A 19 -11.17 1.74 -0.84
CA LEU A 19 -11.70 1.55 -2.20
C LEU A 19 -13.19 1.18 -2.20
N ALA A 20 -13.69 0.48 -1.18
CA ALA A 20 -15.10 0.16 -1.08
C ALA A 20 -15.96 1.41 -0.81
N GLU A 21 -15.46 2.35 0.00
CA GLU A 21 -16.08 3.64 0.34
C GLU A 21 -16.00 4.67 -0.80
N HIS A 22 -14.88 4.71 -1.53
CA HIS A 22 -14.62 5.64 -2.63
C HIS A 22 -14.77 4.97 -4.00
N LYS A 23 -16.02 4.80 -4.46
CA LYS A 23 -16.36 4.09 -5.71
C LYS A 23 -15.74 4.69 -6.97
N ASP A 24 -15.69 6.01 -7.04
CA ASP A 24 -15.03 6.75 -8.13
C ASP A 24 -13.53 6.40 -8.23
N ILE A 25 -12.85 6.30 -7.09
CA ILE A 25 -11.45 5.89 -7.01
C ILE A 25 -11.28 4.41 -7.37
N GLN A 26 -12.18 3.55 -6.89
CA GLN A 26 -12.20 2.14 -7.26
C GLN A 26 -12.36 1.94 -8.77
N ASP A 27 -13.19 2.73 -9.43
CA ASP A 27 -13.37 2.67 -10.88
C ASP A 27 -12.12 3.15 -11.63
N CYS A 28 -11.40 4.14 -11.11
CA CYS A 28 -10.10 4.55 -11.65
C CYS A 28 -9.06 3.42 -11.55
N VAL A 29 -8.93 2.79 -10.38
CA VAL A 29 -8.05 1.63 -10.18
C VAL A 29 -8.43 0.48 -11.11
N ARG A 30 -9.72 0.16 -11.22
CA ARG A 30 -10.19 -0.93 -12.10
C ARG A 30 -9.88 -0.66 -13.58
N LYS A 31 -10.03 0.60 -14.02
CA LYS A 31 -9.65 1.02 -15.38
C LYS A 31 -8.16 0.81 -15.63
N GLU A 32 -7.30 1.27 -14.72
CA GLU A 32 -5.84 1.07 -14.81
C GLU A 32 -5.48 -0.42 -14.89
N VAL A 33 -6.00 -1.24 -13.98
CA VAL A 33 -5.73 -2.69 -13.96
C VAL A 33 -6.15 -3.36 -15.26
N ASN A 34 -7.33 -2.99 -15.80
CA ASN A 34 -7.82 -3.55 -17.05
C ASN A 34 -6.94 -3.16 -18.25
N ILE A 35 -6.47 -1.91 -18.32
CA ILE A 35 -5.55 -1.44 -19.37
C ILE A 35 -4.25 -2.23 -19.32
N VAL A 36 -3.61 -2.32 -18.16
CA VAL A 36 -2.34 -3.06 -17.99
C VAL A 36 -2.51 -4.54 -18.31
N MET A 37 -3.62 -5.16 -17.90
CA MET A 37 -3.94 -6.54 -18.27
C MET A 37 -4.07 -6.72 -19.78
N GLN A 38 -4.77 -5.81 -20.46
CA GLN A 38 -4.95 -5.88 -21.90
C GLN A 38 -3.62 -5.72 -22.65
N GLU A 39 -2.78 -4.77 -22.24
CA GLU A 39 -1.45 -4.52 -22.82
C GLU A 39 -0.48 -5.70 -22.64
N ASN A 40 -0.69 -6.52 -21.60
CA ASN A 40 0.15 -7.68 -21.30
C ASN A 40 -0.52 -9.02 -21.68
N GLU A 41 -1.46 -9.04 -22.64
CA GLU A 41 -2.14 -10.25 -23.12
C GLU A 41 -2.79 -11.09 -21.99
N GLY A 42 -3.29 -10.41 -20.96
CA GLY A 42 -3.90 -11.03 -19.77
C GLY A 42 -2.90 -11.66 -18.80
N LYS A 43 -1.59 -11.46 -18.97
CA LYS A 43 -0.56 -12.01 -18.09
C LYS A 43 0.08 -10.91 -17.25
N LEU A 44 -0.05 -11.00 -15.92
CA LEU A 44 0.72 -10.15 -15.03
C LEU A 44 2.12 -10.72 -14.79
N SER A 45 3.13 -9.92 -15.11
CA SER A 45 4.52 -10.10 -14.71
C SER A 45 4.92 -9.06 -13.66
N ILE A 46 6.05 -9.28 -12.98
CA ILE A 46 6.63 -8.29 -12.05
C ILE A 46 6.83 -6.94 -12.76
N LYS A 47 7.21 -6.96 -14.04
CA LYS A 47 7.38 -5.75 -14.84
C LYS A 47 6.05 -5.03 -15.03
N SER A 48 4.98 -5.73 -15.40
CA SER A 48 3.66 -5.11 -15.59
C SER A 48 3.05 -4.53 -14.31
N LEU A 49 3.46 -5.03 -13.12
CA LEU A 49 3.01 -4.43 -11.86
C LEU A 49 3.55 -3.01 -11.66
N GLN A 50 4.68 -2.66 -12.29
CA GLN A 50 5.24 -1.31 -12.24
C GLN A 50 4.39 -0.28 -13.00
N ASP A 51 3.50 -0.75 -13.87
CA ASP A 51 2.60 0.11 -14.65
C ASP A 51 1.30 0.44 -13.87
N LEU A 52 1.07 -0.17 -12.70
CA LEU A 52 -0.09 0.06 -11.83
C LEU A 52 0.13 1.23 -10.85
N GLN A 53 0.51 2.38 -11.38
CA GLN A 53 0.96 3.54 -10.58
C GLN A 53 -0.16 4.14 -9.72
N TYR A 54 -1.40 4.17 -10.23
CA TYR A 54 -2.54 4.70 -9.50
C TYR A 54 -2.93 3.78 -8.34
N LEU A 55 -2.96 2.46 -8.56
CA LEU A 55 -3.13 1.48 -7.49
C LEU A 55 -2.02 1.60 -6.44
N GLU A 56 -0.76 1.76 -6.84
CA GLU A 56 0.36 1.97 -5.91
C GLU A 56 0.14 3.24 -5.05
N ARG A 57 -0.33 4.33 -5.66
CA ARG A 57 -0.68 5.56 -4.94
C ARG A 57 -1.82 5.33 -3.93
N CYS A 58 -2.85 4.55 -4.29
CA CYS A 58 -3.92 4.17 -3.36
C CYS A 58 -3.40 3.36 -2.17
N ILE A 59 -2.49 2.41 -2.39
CA ILE A 59 -1.86 1.63 -1.31
C ILE A 59 -1.03 2.55 -0.40
N LYS A 60 -0.21 3.42 -0.99
CA LYS A 60 0.62 4.38 -0.23
C LYS A 60 -0.24 5.34 0.59
N GLU A 61 -1.33 5.83 0.02
CA GLU A 61 -2.24 6.73 0.73
C GLU A 61 -2.98 6.01 1.87
N SER A 62 -3.37 4.75 1.65
CA SER A 62 -3.95 3.91 2.70
C SER A 62 -2.98 3.71 3.86
N LEU A 63 -1.69 3.48 3.58
CA LEU A 63 -0.64 3.39 4.61
C LEU A 63 -0.33 4.72 5.30
N ARG A 64 -0.50 5.85 4.60
CA ARG A 64 -0.34 7.20 5.18
C ARG A 64 -1.46 7.50 6.18
N LEU A 65 -2.70 7.11 5.86
CA LEU A 65 -3.88 7.31 6.71
C LEU A 65 -3.94 6.27 7.85
N TYR A 66 -3.68 5.01 7.52
CA TYR A 66 -3.80 3.85 8.39
C TYR A 66 -2.51 3.02 8.35
N PRO A 67 -1.44 3.47 9.02
CA PRO A 67 -0.19 2.72 9.06
C PRO A 67 -0.38 1.40 9.80
N SER A 68 0.11 0.29 9.21
CA SER A 68 0.03 -1.04 9.85
C SER A 68 0.80 -1.12 11.17
N VAL A 69 1.81 -0.28 11.36
CA VAL A 69 2.58 -0.12 12.60
C VAL A 69 2.62 1.36 12.93
N TRP A 70 1.94 1.74 14.01
CA TRP A 70 1.77 3.15 14.40
C TRP A 70 2.91 3.68 15.29
N PHE A 71 3.78 2.81 15.80
CA PHE A 71 4.88 3.21 16.68
C PHE A 71 6.11 2.32 16.49
N ILE A 72 7.28 2.95 16.45
CA ILE A 72 8.58 2.29 16.42
C ILE A 72 9.42 2.89 17.56
N SER A 73 9.90 2.04 18.46
CA SER A 73 10.70 2.47 19.62
C SER A 73 12.14 1.96 19.56
N ARG A 74 13.02 2.64 20.28
CA ARG A 74 14.40 2.23 20.56
C ARG A 74 14.71 2.55 22.01
N VAL A 75 15.61 1.77 22.61
CA VAL A 75 16.22 2.05 23.90
C VAL A 75 17.63 2.58 23.64
N THR A 76 17.98 3.71 24.22
CA THR A 76 19.31 4.31 24.08
C THR A 76 20.31 3.59 24.97
N SER A 77 21.48 3.25 24.42
CA SER A 77 22.56 2.60 25.19
C SER A 77 23.40 3.61 25.99
N GLU A 78 23.31 4.89 25.67
CA GLU A 78 24.06 6.00 26.27
C GLU A 78 23.27 7.30 26.16
N ASP A 79 23.71 8.35 26.87
CA ASP A 79 23.05 9.66 26.86
C ASP A 79 23.10 10.28 25.46
N MET A 80 21.92 10.64 24.92
CA MET A 80 21.77 11.23 23.60
C MET A 80 21.29 12.68 23.70
N GLN A 81 22.05 13.62 23.12
CA GLN A 81 21.59 15.00 22.95
C GLN A 81 20.75 15.14 21.68
N LEU A 82 19.52 15.64 21.81
CA LEU A 82 18.67 15.95 20.67
C LEU A 82 19.11 17.28 20.04
N SER A 83 19.36 17.28 18.73
CA SER A 83 19.63 18.52 18.00
C SER A 83 18.37 19.39 17.95
N LYS A 84 18.52 20.69 18.17
CA LYS A 84 17.47 21.71 17.98
C LYS A 84 17.23 22.01 16.51
#